data_AF-A0A7S2CK44-F1
#
_entry.id   AF-A0A7S2CK44-F1
#
_cell.length_a   1.000
_cell.length_b   1.000
_cell.length_c   1.000
_cell.angle_alpha   90.00
_cell.angle_beta   90.00
_cell.angle_gamma   90.00
#
_symmetry.space_group_name_H-M   'P 1'
#
loop_
_entity.id
_entity.type
_entity.pdbx_description
1 polymer ?
#
loop_
_entity_poly.entity_id
_entity_poly.type
_entity_poly.pdbx_seq_one_letter_code
_entity_poly.pdbx_strand_id
1 'polypeptide(L)'
;VDLILEQYIVCLESAFRLVTKLSLERKRVVKCMIIMDMAGLSVNTLRYINVVRRVVQIGPPNFAEVTCKICLINAPWVFTSIWAVVKPLLPPATRNKVNICGGNYVQQIAESCGGVDMTKLPQSFGGEASDDIITFPADPVPVGAGGILAQVNADLADLGGAAGAEEA
;
A
#
# COMPACT_ATOMS: atom_id res chain seq x y z
N VAL A 1 11.39 0.61 15.02
CA VAL A 1 11.21 1.14 13.64
C VAL A 1 11.27 0.00 12.64
N ASP A 2 12.25 -0.88 12.74
CA ASP A 2 12.42 -1.98 11.77
C ASP A 2 11.25 -2.96 11.76
N LEU A 3 10.69 -3.31 12.92
CA LEU A 3 9.46 -4.13 12.99
C LEU A 3 8.27 -3.53 12.22
N ILE A 4 8.12 -2.20 12.20
CA ILE A 4 7.06 -1.51 11.45
C ILE A 4 7.32 -1.63 9.94
N LEU A 5 8.59 -1.56 9.53
CA LEU A 5 8.98 -1.67 8.12
C LEU A 5 8.86 -3.12 7.64
N GLU A 6 9.26 -4.09 8.45
CA GLU A 6 9.06 -5.52 8.16
C GLU A 6 7.59 -5.86 8.04
N GLN A 7 6.76 -5.39 8.98
CA GLN A 7 5.31 -5.55 8.91
C GLN A 7 4.75 -4.93 7.64
N TYR A 8 5.21 -3.73 7.27
CA TYR A 8 4.81 -3.07 6.03
C TYR A 8 5.19 -3.90 4.80
N ILE A 9 6.41 -4.45 4.74
CA ILE A 9 6.88 -5.33 3.67
C ILE A 9 6.02 -6.60 3.58
N VAL A 10 5.70 -7.24 4.71
CA VAL A 10 4.86 -8.45 4.74
C VAL A 10 3.45 -8.14 4.24
N CYS A 11 2.86 -7.03 4.67
CA CYS A 11 1.55 -6.58 4.17
C CYS A 11 1.58 -6.33 2.66
N LEU A 12 2.64 -5.68 2.18
CA LEU A 12 2.88 -5.48 0.76
C LEU A 12 2.95 -6.82 0.03
N GLU A 13 3.88 -7.71 0.35
CA GLU A 13 4.00 -9.02 -0.31
C GLU A 13 2.69 -9.82 -0.35
N SER A 14 1.95 -9.84 0.77
CA SER A 14 0.66 -10.50 0.86
C SER A 14 -0.35 -9.93 -0.13
N ALA A 15 -0.40 -8.60 -0.25
CA ALA A 15 -1.22 -7.93 -1.25
C ALA A 15 -0.79 -8.26 -2.69
N PHE A 16 0.53 -8.33 -2.98
CA PHE A 16 1.01 -8.72 -4.31
C PHE A 16 0.58 -10.13 -4.68
N ARG A 17 0.78 -11.09 -3.77
CA ARG A 17 0.43 -12.49 -4.00
C ARG A 17 -1.07 -12.63 -4.30
N LEU A 18 -1.91 -11.91 -3.55
CA LEU A 18 -3.35 -11.91 -3.78
C LEU A 18 -3.73 -11.28 -5.13
N VAL A 19 -3.16 -10.12 -5.47
CA VAL A 19 -3.43 -9.45 -6.75
C VAL A 19 -2.98 -10.32 -7.94
N THR A 20 -1.82 -10.95 -7.85
CA THR A 20 -1.32 -11.87 -8.89
C THR A 20 -2.23 -13.08 -9.03
N LYS A 21 -2.60 -13.73 -7.93
CA LYS A 21 -3.53 -14.87 -7.94
C LYS A 21 -4.85 -14.51 -8.61
N LEU A 22 -5.48 -13.40 -8.20
CA LEU A 22 -6.73 -12.93 -8.78
C LEU A 22 -6.58 -12.52 -10.25
N SER A 23 -5.41 -12.01 -10.65
CA SER A 23 -5.14 -11.64 -12.05
C SER A 23 -5.10 -12.87 -12.96
N LEU A 24 -4.49 -13.96 -12.47
CA LEU A 24 -4.44 -15.24 -13.17
C LEU A 24 -5.84 -15.87 -13.27
N GLU A 25 -6.57 -15.96 -12.16
CA GLU A 25 -7.93 -16.54 -12.12
C GLU A 25 -8.90 -15.80 -13.05
N ARG A 26 -8.82 -14.47 -13.09
CA ARG A 26 -9.73 -13.63 -13.89
C ARG A 26 -9.23 -13.39 -15.31
N LYS A 27 -8.06 -13.91 -15.67
CA LYS A 27 -7.39 -13.69 -16.97
C LYS A 27 -7.31 -12.21 -17.38
N ARG A 28 -7.10 -11.33 -16.40
CA ARG A 28 -6.96 -9.87 -16.60
C ARG A 28 -6.12 -9.28 -15.47
N VAL A 29 -5.41 -8.19 -15.75
CA VAL A 29 -4.66 -7.47 -14.70
C VAL A 29 -5.65 -6.91 -13.67
N VAL A 30 -5.54 -7.37 -12.43
CA VAL A 30 -6.25 -6.82 -11.28
C VAL A 30 -5.36 -5.74 -10.65
N LYS A 31 -5.99 -4.67 -10.18
CA LYS A 31 -5.34 -3.60 -9.42
C LYS A 31 -5.95 -3.49 -8.05
N CYS A 32 -5.18 -3.06 -7.06
CA CYS A 32 -5.66 -2.81 -5.70
C CYS A 32 -5.98 -1.32 -5.50
N MET A 33 -6.95 -1.07 -4.61
CA MET A 33 -7.20 0.25 -4.05
C MET A 33 -6.74 0.25 -2.60
N ILE A 34 -6.08 1.32 -2.18
CA ILE A 34 -5.64 1.50 -0.80
C ILE A 34 -6.53 2.55 -0.18
N ILE A 35 -7.21 2.22 0.92
CA ILE A 35 -7.97 3.16 1.73
C ILE A 35 -7.18 3.37 3.03
N MET A 36 -6.85 4.62 3.33
CA MET A 36 -6.17 4.99 4.58
C MET A 36 -7.08 5.91 5.38
N ASP A 37 -7.46 5.47 6.57
CA ASP A 37 -8.12 6.31 7.56
C ASP A 37 -7.10 7.21 8.25
N MET A 38 -7.32 8.51 8.15
CA MET A 38 -6.46 9.54 8.71
C MET A 38 -7.08 10.18 9.96
N ALA A 39 -8.17 9.63 10.50
CA ALA A 39 -8.73 10.05 11.77
C ALA A 39 -7.68 9.96 12.90
N GLY A 40 -7.62 10.99 13.74
CA GLY A 40 -6.64 11.06 14.85
C GLY A 40 -5.22 11.47 14.44
N LEU A 41 -4.98 11.77 13.16
CA LEU A 41 -3.70 12.30 12.72
C LEU A 41 -3.42 13.67 13.35
N SER A 42 -2.23 13.84 13.92
CA SER A 42 -1.80 15.08 14.58
C SER A 42 -0.49 15.59 14.00
N VAL A 43 -0.15 16.87 14.23
CA VAL A 43 1.16 17.43 13.85
C VAL A 43 2.30 16.61 14.47
N ASN A 44 2.07 16.00 15.64
CA ASN A 44 3.04 15.17 16.33
C ASN A 44 3.48 13.95 15.50
N THR A 45 2.68 13.51 14.53
CA THR A 45 3.02 12.45 13.58
C THR A 45 4.25 12.80 12.74
N LEU A 46 4.56 14.09 12.53
CA LEU A 46 5.78 14.52 11.84
C LEU A 46 7.06 14.07 12.56
N ARG A 47 7.02 13.76 13.86
CA ARG A 47 8.18 13.18 14.56
C ARG A 47 8.61 11.84 13.96
N TYR A 48 7.69 11.13 13.32
CA TYR A 48 7.93 9.83 12.67
C TYR A 48 8.17 9.97 11.16
N ILE A 49 8.46 11.18 10.66
CA ILE A 49 8.66 11.43 9.21
C ILE A 49 9.75 10.54 8.60
N ASN A 50 10.76 10.14 9.37
CA ASN A 50 11.80 9.22 8.91
C ASN A 50 11.26 7.82 8.60
N VAL A 51 10.27 7.35 9.36
CA VAL A 51 9.59 6.08 9.11
C VAL A 51 8.74 6.20 7.84
N VAL A 52 7.97 7.29 7.73
CA VAL A 52 7.17 7.60 6.53
C VAL A 52 8.06 7.67 5.29
N ARG A 53 9.23 8.30 5.38
CA ARG A 53 10.19 8.40 4.28
C ARG A 53 10.68 7.02 3.83
N ARG A 54 11.01 6.12 4.77
CA ARG A 54 11.41 4.75 4.45
C ARG A 54 10.27 3.97 3.80
N VAL A 55 9.05 4.10 4.32
CA VAL A 55 7.84 3.52 3.71
C VAL A 55 7.63 4.01 2.27
N VAL A 56 7.81 5.31 2.02
CA VAL A 56 7.72 5.93 0.69
C VAL A 56 8.88 5.53 -0.23
N GLN A 57 10.03 5.13 0.31
CA GLN A 57 11.13 4.58 -0.49
C GLN A 57 10.88 3.12 -0.88
N ILE A 58 10.18 2.34 -0.04
CA ILE A 58 9.90 0.92 -0.28
C ILE A 58 8.62 0.74 -1.11
N GLY A 59 7.53 1.43 -0.77
CA GLY A 59 6.21 1.17 -1.35
C GLY A 59 6.13 1.46 -2.85
N PRO A 60 6.19 2.73 -3.28
CA PRO A 60 6.02 3.13 -4.68
C PRO A 60 6.88 2.38 -5.70
N PRO A 61 8.20 2.17 -5.52
CA PRO A 61 8.99 1.43 -6.51
C PRO A 61 8.54 -0.02 -6.69
N ASN A 62 8.04 -0.65 -5.62
CA ASN A 62 7.62 -2.04 -5.66
C ASN A 62 6.14 -2.18 -6.07
N PHE A 63 5.25 -1.27 -5.64
CA PHE A 63 3.79 -1.42 -5.73
C PHE A 63 3.07 -0.45 -6.65
N ALA A 64 3.77 0.50 -7.26
CA ALA A 64 3.10 1.54 -8.06
C ALA A 64 2.28 0.93 -9.20
N GLU A 65 2.70 -0.15 -9.85
CA GLU A 65 2.01 -0.67 -11.03
C GLU A 65 0.67 -1.36 -10.71
N VAL A 66 0.61 -2.06 -9.57
CA VAL A 66 -0.59 -2.77 -9.10
C VAL A 66 -1.58 -1.86 -8.37
N THR A 67 -1.14 -0.69 -7.89
CA THR A 67 -2.03 0.25 -7.20
C THR A 67 -2.81 1.09 -8.20
N CYS A 68 -4.14 1.00 -8.15
CA CYS A 68 -5.02 1.85 -8.94
C CYS A 68 -5.17 3.25 -8.31
N LYS A 69 -5.55 3.33 -7.04
CA LYS A 69 -5.81 4.59 -6.34
C LYS A 69 -5.56 4.45 -4.84
N ILE A 70 -5.19 5.56 -4.22
CA ILE A 70 -4.97 5.69 -2.78
C ILE A 70 -5.95 6.73 -2.25
N CYS A 71 -6.95 6.30 -1.49
CA CYS A 71 -7.99 7.15 -0.92
C CYS A 71 -7.67 7.45 0.54
N LEU A 72 -7.46 8.73 0.86
CA LEU A 72 -7.27 9.19 2.23
C LEU A 72 -8.61 9.70 2.73
N ILE A 73 -9.17 9.07 3.76
CA ILE A 73 -10.46 9.44 4.35
C ILE A 73 -10.26 10.05 5.74
N ASN A 74 -11.26 10.80 6.23
CA ASN A 74 -11.22 11.47 7.54
C ASN A 74 -9.95 12.31 7.77
N ALA A 75 -9.36 12.86 6.71
CA ALA A 75 -8.14 13.65 6.79
C ALA A 75 -8.42 14.98 7.50
N PRO A 76 -7.84 15.22 8.69
CA PRO A 76 -8.00 16.50 9.38
C PRO A 76 -7.28 17.62 8.62
N TRP A 77 -7.61 18.88 8.92
CA TRP A 77 -6.99 20.05 8.27
C TRP A 77 -5.44 20.04 8.32
N VAL A 78 -4.87 19.44 9.38
CA VAL A 78 -3.43 19.26 9.56
C VAL A 78 -2.78 18.34 8.52
N PHE A 79 -3.56 17.45 7.89
CA PHE A 79 -3.05 16.57 6.84
C PHE A 79 -2.45 17.37 5.69
N THR A 80 -3.00 18.52 5.35
CA THR A 80 -2.47 19.39 4.29
C THR A 80 -1.01 19.77 4.54
N SER A 81 -0.66 20.08 5.80
CA SER A 81 0.71 20.40 6.20
C SER A 81 1.65 19.20 6.11
N ILE A 82 1.17 18.02 6.54
CA ILE A 82 1.93 16.77 6.43
C ILE A 82 2.14 16.40 4.95
N TRP A 83 1.09 16.53 4.14
CA TRP A 83 1.13 16.27 2.71
C TRP A 83 2.09 17.20 1.97
N ALA A 84 2.22 18.46 2.37
CA ALA A 84 3.21 19.37 1.80
C ALA A 84 4.66 18.85 1.98
N VAL A 85 4.95 18.16 3.09
CA VAL A 85 6.26 17.55 3.36
C VAL A 85 6.43 16.20 2.67
N VAL A 86 5.37 15.39 2.59
CA VAL A 86 5.42 14.04 2.02
C VAL A 86 5.34 14.04 0.49
N LYS A 87 4.54 14.92 -0.11
CA LYS A 87 4.34 15.04 -1.56
C LYS A 87 5.66 15.11 -2.35
N PRO A 88 6.68 15.93 -2.01
CA PRO A 88 7.93 15.95 -2.77
C PRO A 88 8.75 14.64 -2.69
N LEU A 89 8.50 13.79 -1.70
CA LEU A 89 9.16 12.49 -1.56
C LEU A 89 8.53 11.42 -2.48
N LEU A 90 7.34 11.67 -3.02
CA LEU A 90 6.60 10.72 -3.83
C LEU A 90 6.87 10.89 -5.33
N PRO A 91 7.08 9.79 -6.08
CA PRO A 91 7.14 9.84 -7.54
C PRO A 91 5.87 10.47 -8.16
N PRO A 92 5.96 11.13 -9.33
CA PRO A 92 4.80 11.73 -10.02
C PRO A 92 3.63 10.75 -10.20
N ALA A 93 3.91 9.51 -10.61
CA ALA A 93 2.90 8.48 -10.82
C ALA A 93 2.11 8.15 -9.54
N THR A 94 2.78 8.16 -8.38
CA THR A 94 2.14 7.89 -7.08
C THR A 94 1.37 9.10 -6.58
N ARG A 95 1.90 10.31 -6.77
CA ARG A 95 1.20 11.55 -6.41
C ARG A 95 -0.16 11.65 -7.09
N ASN A 96 -0.25 11.27 -8.36
CA ASN A 96 -1.49 11.31 -9.13
C ASN A 96 -2.51 10.25 -8.69
N LYS A 97 -2.08 9.23 -7.95
CA LYS A 97 -2.97 8.17 -7.42
C LYS A 97 -3.55 8.52 -6.06
N VAL A 98 -2.94 9.47 -5.33
CA VAL A 98 -3.42 9.89 -4.02
C VAL A 98 -4.60 10.86 -4.19
N ASN A 99 -5.72 10.49 -3.59
CA ASN A 99 -6.93 11.28 -3.54
C ASN A 99 -7.30 11.54 -2.08
N ILE A 100 -7.45 12.80 -1.72
CA ILE A 100 -7.89 13.21 -0.39
C ILE A 100 -9.41 13.31 -0.46
N CYS A 101 -10.09 12.33 0.13
CA CYS A 101 -11.53 12.25 0.09
C CYS A 101 -12.14 13.12 1.21
N GLY A 102 -13.14 13.94 0.85
CA GLY A 102 -13.90 14.75 1.79
C GLY A 102 -15.10 14.01 2.38
N GLY A 103 -16.15 14.73 2.78
CA GLY A 103 -17.35 14.15 3.38
C GLY A 103 -18.12 13.16 2.50
N ASN A 104 -17.92 13.18 1.18
CA ASN A 104 -18.53 12.25 0.22
C ASN A 104 -17.60 11.08 -0.17
N TYR A 105 -16.69 10.67 0.72
CA TYR A 105 -15.67 9.67 0.40
C TYR A 105 -16.25 8.34 -0.07
N VAL A 106 -17.41 7.91 0.45
CA VAL A 106 -18.06 6.65 0.06
C VAL A 106 -18.39 6.61 -1.42
N GLN A 107 -18.99 7.69 -1.94
CA GLN A 107 -19.26 7.83 -3.37
C GLN A 107 -17.97 7.86 -4.19
N GLN A 108 -16.95 8.58 -3.72
CA GLN A 108 -15.65 8.63 -4.39
C GLN A 108 -14.97 7.27 -4.44
N ILE A 109 -15.12 6.43 -3.42
CA ILE A 109 -14.61 5.04 -3.39
C ILE A 109 -15.40 4.20 -4.40
N ALA A 110 -16.72 4.24 -4.36
CA ALA A 110 -17.59 3.47 -5.24
C ALA A 110 -17.30 3.71 -6.74
N GLU A 111 -17.09 4.98 -7.12
CA GLU A 111 -16.80 5.39 -8.50
C GLU A 111 -15.33 5.18 -8.90
N SER A 112 -14.44 4.94 -7.94
CA SER A 112 -13.02 4.80 -8.23
C SER A 112 -12.69 3.41 -8.82
N CYS A 113 -11.60 3.35 -9.59
CA CYS A 113 -11.07 2.11 -10.16
C CYS A 113 -12.04 1.30 -11.04
N GLY A 114 -13.03 1.95 -11.64
CA GLY A 114 -14.00 1.33 -12.55
C GLY A 114 -15.19 0.66 -11.86
N GLY A 115 -15.43 0.97 -10.58
CA GLY A 115 -16.52 0.43 -9.79
C GLY A 115 -16.02 -0.47 -8.66
N VAL A 116 -16.16 -0.01 -7.41
CA VAL A 116 -15.88 -0.82 -6.22
C VAL A 116 -17.14 -1.57 -5.81
N ASP A 117 -16.98 -2.86 -5.53
CA ASP A 117 -18.02 -3.73 -5.02
C ASP A 117 -18.27 -3.45 -3.53
N MET A 118 -19.33 -2.66 -3.25
CA MET A 118 -19.66 -2.21 -1.88
C MET A 118 -20.02 -3.36 -0.93
N THR A 119 -20.42 -4.52 -1.47
CA THR A 119 -20.68 -5.74 -0.71
C THR A 119 -19.44 -6.30 -0.01
N LYS A 120 -18.25 -5.87 -0.44
CA LYS A 120 -16.94 -6.29 0.09
C LYS A 120 -16.25 -5.20 0.89
N LEU A 121 -16.77 -3.97 0.86
CA LEU A 121 -16.23 -2.89 1.65
C LEU A 121 -16.83 -2.97 3.07
N PRO A 122 -16.01 -2.86 4.14
CA PRO A 122 -16.53 -2.85 5.51
C PRO A 122 -17.50 -1.70 5.79
N GLN A 123 -18.45 -1.92 6.69
CA GLN A 123 -19.42 -0.92 7.15
C GLN A 123 -18.75 0.32 7.75
N SER A 124 -17.64 0.14 8.49
CA SER A 124 -16.78 1.21 9.00
C SER A 124 -16.24 2.15 7.92
N PHE A 125 -16.15 1.69 6.67
CA PHE A 125 -15.75 2.49 5.50
C PHE A 125 -16.91 2.83 4.57
N GLY A 126 -18.17 2.63 5.02
CA GLY A 126 -19.38 2.95 4.27
C GLY A 126 -19.81 1.90 3.25
N GLY A 127 -19.32 0.66 3.37
CA GLY A 127 -19.79 -0.48 2.58
C GLY A 127 -20.84 -1.32 3.30
N GLU A 128 -21.09 -2.53 2.79
CA GLU A 128 -22.13 -3.43 3.28
C GLU A 128 -21.56 -4.67 4.00
N ALA A 129 -20.24 -4.94 3.88
CA ALA A 129 -19.59 -6.08 4.51
C ALA A 129 -19.49 -5.89 6.03
N SER A 130 -19.66 -6.98 6.80
CA SER A 130 -19.45 -6.91 8.26
C SER A 130 -18.02 -6.47 8.57
N ASP A 131 -17.89 -5.60 9.57
CA ASP A 131 -16.60 -5.15 10.11
C ASP A 131 -15.79 -6.31 10.74
N ASP A 132 -16.42 -7.45 11.01
CA ASP A 132 -15.72 -8.66 11.46
C ASP A 132 -14.79 -9.24 10.37
N ILE A 133 -14.93 -8.78 9.12
CA ILE A 133 -14.11 -9.19 7.96
C ILE A 133 -12.83 -8.31 7.84
N ILE A 134 -12.61 -7.32 8.72
CA ILE A 134 -11.56 -6.31 8.52
C ILE A 134 -10.12 -6.85 8.62
N THR A 135 -9.88 -8.04 9.15
CA THR A 135 -8.52 -8.55 9.24
C THR A 135 -8.40 -9.85 8.46
N PHE A 136 -7.58 -9.83 7.40
CA PHE A 136 -6.50 -10.80 7.46
C PHE A 136 -5.81 -10.46 8.78
N PRO A 137 -5.91 -11.28 9.86
CA PRO A 137 -4.89 -11.17 10.88
C PRO A 137 -3.60 -11.24 10.07
N ALA A 138 -2.78 -10.20 10.11
CA ALA A 138 -1.45 -10.36 9.57
C ALA A 138 -0.91 -11.57 10.31
N ASP A 139 -0.70 -12.69 9.61
CA ASP A 139 -0.19 -13.88 10.24
C ASP A 139 1.04 -13.42 11.04
N PRO A 140 1.13 -13.78 12.33
CA PRO A 140 2.24 -13.33 13.15
C PRO A 140 3.53 -13.61 12.39
N VAL A 141 4.37 -12.57 12.24
CA VAL A 141 5.58 -12.63 11.43
C VAL A 141 6.31 -13.93 11.75
N PRO A 142 6.48 -14.86 10.79
CA PRO A 142 7.13 -16.13 11.05
C PRO A 142 8.49 -15.88 11.69
N VAL A 143 8.76 -16.56 12.81
CA VAL A 143 10.04 -16.41 13.51
C VAL A 143 11.16 -16.77 12.54
N GLY A 144 12.04 -15.80 12.23
CA GLY A 144 13.11 -15.96 11.23
C GLY A 144 12.81 -15.38 9.84
N ALA A 145 11.67 -14.72 9.61
CA ALA A 145 11.36 -14.04 8.35
C ALA A 145 12.41 -12.98 7.95
N GLY A 146 13.07 -12.33 8.92
CA GLY A 146 14.22 -11.45 8.65
C GLY A 146 15.41 -12.16 8.00
N GLY A 147 15.58 -13.47 8.23
CA GLY A 147 16.58 -14.30 7.55
C GLY A 147 16.21 -14.66 6.11
N ILE A 148 14.90 -14.71 5.80
CA ILE A 148 14.41 -14.90 4.43
C ILE A 148 14.77 -13.68 3.57
N LEU A 149 14.72 -12.46 4.12
CA LEU A 149 15.16 -11.26 3.40
C LEU A 149 16.66 -11.28 3.06
N ALA A 150 17.51 -11.86 3.92
CA ALA A 150 18.93 -12.04 3.62
C ALA A 150 19.14 -13.04 2.48
N GLN A 151 18.37 -14.13 2.47
CA GLN A 151 18.39 -15.13 1.39
C GLN A 151 17.82 -14.56 0.08
N VAL A 152 16.68 -13.87 0.12
CA VAL A 152 16.07 -13.21 -1.06
C VAL A 152 17.00 -12.13 -1.61
N ASN A 153 17.70 -11.37 -0.78
CA ASN A 153 18.71 -10.42 -1.26
C ASN A 153 19.91 -11.11 -1.91
N ALA A 154 20.32 -12.28 -1.41
CA ALA A 154 21.35 -13.09 -2.06
C ALA A 154 20.86 -13.66 -3.41
N ASP A 155 19.62 -14.19 -3.44
CA ASP A 155 19.01 -14.75 -4.64
C ASP A 155 18.73 -13.67 -5.71
N LEU A 156 18.36 -12.45 -5.30
CA LEU A 156 18.21 -11.29 -6.19
C LEU A 156 19.55 -10.77 -6.71
N ALA A 157 20.63 -10.87 -5.93
CA ALA A 157 21.97 -10.55 -6.39
C ALA A 157 22.46 -11.55 -7.46
N ASP A 158 22.13 -12.83 -7.31
CA ASP A 158 22.40 -13.86 -8.33
C ASP A 158 21.59 -13.63 -9.62
N LEU A 159 20.34 -13.20 -9.51
CA LEU A 159 19.51 -12.86 -10.68
C LEU A 159 20.00 -11.59 -11.41
N GLY A 160 20.59 -10.63 -10.68
CA GLY A 160 21.24 -9.45 -11.26
C GLY A 160 22.55 -9.77 -11.99
N GLY A 161 23.19 -10.90 -11.67
CA GLY A 161 24.41 -11.37 -12.35
C GLY A 161 24.15 -12.07 -13.68
N ALA A 162 22.93 -12.55 -13.95
CA ALA A 162 22.60 -13.28 -15.16
C ALA A 162 22.24 -12.39 -16.37
N ALA A 163 22.06 -11.08 -16.19
CA ALA A 163 21.71 -10.15 -17.27
C ALA A 163 22.92 -9.57 -18.04
N GLY A 164 24.15 -10.01 -17.74
CA GLY A 164 25.39 -9.46 -18.30
C GLY A 164 26.18 -10.37 -19.24
N ALA A 165 25.63 -11.51 -19.67
CA ALA A 165 26.37 -12.50 -20.45
C ALA A 165 25.62 -12.97 -21.70
N GLU A 166 25.14 -12.05 -22.54
CA GLU A 166 24.80 -12.37 -23.94
C GLU A 166 24.87 -11.12 -24.84
N GLU A 167 26.06 -10.51 -24.92
CA GLU A 167 26.44 -9.67 -26.06
C GLU A 167 27.97 -9.64 -26.17
N ALA A 168 28.52 -10.61 -26.90
CA ALA A 168 29.87 -10.59 -27.47
C ALA A 168 29.88 -11.40 -28.77
#